data_AF-A0A358R1J0-F1
#
_entry.id   AF-A0A358R1J0-F1
#
_cell.length_a   1.000
_cell.length_b   1.000
_cell.length_c   1.000
_cell.angle_alpha   90.00
_cell.angle_beta   90.00
_cell.angle_gamma   90.00
#
_symmetry.space_group_name_H-M   'P 1'
#
loop_
_entity.id
_entity.type
_entity.pdbx_description
1 polymer ?
#
loop_
_entity_poly.entity_id
_entity_poly.type
_entity_poly.pdbx_seq_one_letter_code
_entity_poly.pdbx_strand_id
1 'polypeptide(L)'
;MKSSQHLSQRWQWRFWRFLYSFLRRVQKVSETTSLERNFSVLSKGGYREIITKAVCGTAKKFFRYSQQFPTVEDGNPTQILGTSITQMRLKEPQIDAEGDKIGVRVSGIFEAHVWYAYNGGKSTDLIRQAIHFEEIIPVNEYDGQILSITDAKAAVIKPPLAQDTVITKDGSIKIDFELGVYVEVVGETKVLVKVVSPEDV
;
A
#
# COMPACT_ATOMS: atom_id res chain seq x y z
N MET A 1 -76.80 -10.44 4.94
CA MET A 1 -76.20 -9.31 5.71
C MET A 1 -75.27 -9.85 6.77
N LYS A 2 -73.96 -9.61 6.63
CA LYS A 2 -72.95 -9.34 7.68
C LYS A 2 -71.57 -9.47 7.04
N SER A 3 -71.16 -8.36 6.43
CA SER A 3 -69.77 -8.04 6.13
C SER A 3 -69.34 -6.97 7.13
N SER A 4 -68.06 -6.97 7.45
CA SER A 4 -67.30 -5.94 8.15
C SER A 4 -66.90 -6.25 9.59
N GLN A 5 -65.61 -5.99 9.82
CA GLN A 5 -64.88 -5.86 11.07
C GLN A 5 -64.35 -7.14 11.72
N HIS A 6 -63.26 -7.70 11.18
CA HIS A 6 -62.35 -8.52 12.02
C HIS A 6 -60.89 -8.66 11.51
N LEU A 7 -60.38 -7.70 10.72
CA LEU A 7 -59.01 -7.73 10.18
C LEU A 7 -58.19 -6.46 10.47
N SER A 8 -58.38 -5.78 11.62
CA SER A 8 -57.50 -4.67 12.03
C SER A 8 -56.67 -4.91 13.30
N GLN A 9 -56.99 -5.93 14.10
CA GLN A 9 -56.34 -6.10 15.41
C GLN A 9 -54.97 -6.81 15.32
N ARG A 10 -54.75 -7.70 14.35
CA ARG A 10 -53.53 -8.55 14.33
C ARG A 10 -52.28 -7.84 13.81
N TRP A 11 -52.45 -6.78 13.01
CA TRP A 11 -51.35 -5.96 12.48
C TRP A 11 -50.93 -4.84 13.45
N GLN A 12 -51.88 -4.28 14.21
CA GLN A 12 -51.57 -3.26 15.21
C GLN A 12 -50.66 -3.79 16.35
N TRP A 13 -50.86 -5.04 16.79
CA TRP A 13 -50.03 -5.64 17.85
C TRP A 13 -48.59 -5.96 17.41
N ARG A 14 -48.35 -6.29 16.14
CA ARG A 14 -46.99 -6.51 15.61
C ARG A 14 -46.25 -5.20 15.39
N PHE A 15 -46.95 -4.17 14.93
CA PHE A 15 -46.39 -2.83 14.76
C PHE A 15 -46.06 -2.18 16.12
N TRP A 16 -46.93 -2.34 17.13
CA TRP A 16 -46.65 -1.88 18.50
C TRP A 16 -45.51 -2.64 19.17
N ARG A 17 -45.36 -3.95 18.95
CA ARG A 17 -44.18 -4.69 19.44
C ARG A 17 -42.87 -4.22 18.80
N PHE A 18 -42.90 -3.86 17.52
CA PHE A 18 -41.74 -3.36 16.80
C PHE A 18 -41.39 -1.93 17.24
N LEU A 19 -42.39 -1.05 17.37
CA LEU A 19 -42.21 0.32 17.86
C LEU A 19 -41.75 0.35 19.33
N TYR A 20 -42.27 -0.53 20.19
CA TYR A 20 -41.86 -0.64 21.59
C TYR A 20 -40.46 -1.26 21.75
N SER A 21 -40.06 -2.16 20.85
CA SER A 21 -38.68 -2.70 20.82
C SER A 21 -37.68 -1.68 20.26
N PHE A 22 -38.10 -0.86 19.30
CA PHE A 22 -37.29 0.22 18.73
C PHE A 22 -37.15 1.39 19.72
N LEU A 23 -38.24 1.80 20.40
CA LEU A 23 -38.22 2.80 21.47
C LEU A 23 -37.42 2.34 22.69
N ARG A 24 -37.46 1.05 23.06
CA ARG A 24 -36.53 0.50 24.07
C ARG A 24 -35.08 0.49 23.61
N ARG A 25 -34.81 0.38 22.30
CA ARG A 25 -33.43 0.43 21.77
C ARG A 25 -32.90 1.86 21.68
N VAL A 26 -33.79 2.85 21.53
CA VAL A 26 -33.47 4.28 21.58
C VAL A 26 -33.36 4.79 23.03
N GLN A 27 -34.14 4.25 23.98
CA GLN A 27 -33.97 4.54 25.41
C GLN A 27 -32.85 3.74 26.09
N LYS A 28 -32.41 2.61 25.52
CA LYS A 28 -31.24 1.85 26.00
C LYS A 28 -29.94 2.34 25.34
N VAL A 29 -29.83 3.66 25.20
CA VAL A 29 -28.57 4.40 24.95
C VAL A 29 -28.29 5.38 26.10
N SER A 30 -29.17 5.52 27.10
CA SER A 30 -29.01 6.51 28.17
C SER A 30 -28.90 5.94 29.58
N GLU A 31 -28.53 4.66 29.74
CA GLU A 31 -28.21 4.07 31.05
C GLU A 31 -27.02 3.10 30.95
N THR A 32 -25.88 3.62 30.51
CA THR A 32 -24.60 3.10 31.04
C THR A 32 -24.36 3.81 32.36
N THR A 33 -24.81 3.11 33.40
CA THR A 33 -24.25 3.11 34.75
C THR A 33 -22.96 3.90 34.87
N SER A 34 -23.07 4.96 35.68
CA SER A 34 -22.03 5.59 36.47
C SER A 34 -20.87 4.65 36.83
N LEU A 35 -19.94 4.52 35.90
CA LEU A 35 -18.53 4.38 36.19
C LEU A 35 -17.92 5.68 35.68
N GLU A 36 -18.24 6.77 36.37
CA GLU A 36 -17.25 7.83 36.56
C GLU A 36 -16.07 7.19 37.30
N ARG A 37 -15.26 6.44 36.55
CA ARG A 37 -13.85 6.35 36.89
C ARG A 37 -13.41 7.78 36.83
N ASN A 38 -13.21 8.36 38.00
CA ASN A 38 -12.33 9.49 38.20
C ASN A 38 -10.97 9.14 37.60
N PHE A 39 -10.87 9.24 36.27
CA PHE A 39 -9.63 9.56 35.60
C PHE A 39 -9.40 11.02 35.94
N SER A 40 -9.01 11.26 37.19
CA SER A 40 -8.15 12.37 37.52
C SER A 40 -6.81 12.08 36.85
N VAL A 41 -6.76 12.18 35.52
CA VAL A 41 -5.52 12.47 34.83
C VAL A 41 -5.24 13.91 35.19
N LEU A 42 -4.67 14.10 36.37
CA LEU A 42 -3.89 15.26 36.70
C LEU A 42 -2.75 15.30 35.68
N SER A 43 -2.99 15.88 34.51
CA SER A 43 -1.93 16.54 33.79
C SER A 43 -1.58 17.76 34.63
N LYS A 44 -0.69 17.56 35.60
CA LYS A 44 -0.16 18.62 36.46
C LYS A 44 0.70 19.62 35.67
N GLY A 45 0.77 19.49 34.35
CA GLY A 45 1.37 20.47 33.46
C GLY A 45 0.65 20.43 32.13
N GLY A 46 -0.32 21.33 31.94
CA GLY A 46 -0.92 21.86 30.69
C GLY A 46 -0.80 21.11 29.35
N TYR A 47 -0.62 19.80 29.32
CA TYR A 47 -0.35 19.01 28.12
C TYR A 47 -1.13 17.70 28.16
N ARG A 48 -1.51 17.19 26.99
CA ARG A 48 -2.09 15.85 26.80
C ARG A 48 -1.25 15.08 25.79
N GLU A 49 -1.20 13.76 25.95
CA GLU A 49 -0.60 12.86 24.95
C GLU A 49 -1.69 12.34 24.02
N ILE A 50 -1.41 12.37 22.71
CA ILE A 50 -2.21 11.71 21.67
C ILE A 50 -1.38 10.56 21.13
N ILE A 51 -1.91 9.35 21.18
CA ILE A 51 -1.34 8.18 20.50
C ILE A 51 -2.04 8.07 19.15
N THR A 52 -1.27 8.05 18.06
CA THR A 52 -1.81 8.01 16.71
C THR A 52 -0.91 7.21 15.77
N LYS A 53 -1.47 6.74 14.66
CA LYS A 53 -0.70 6.20 13.54
C LYS A 53 -0.17 7.34 12.69
N ALA A 54 1.11 7.30 12.35
CA ALA A 54 1.77 8.27 11.49
C ALA A 54 2.79 7.59 10.57
N VAL A 55 3.22 8.31 9.54
CA VAL A 55 4.44 7.95 8.82
C VAL A 55 5.61 8.33 9.71
N CYS A 56 6.43 7.36 10.07
CA CYS A 56 7.50 7.56 11.05
C CYS A 56 8.90 7.29 10.47
N GLY A 57 8.97 6.85 9.21
CA GLY A 57 10.21 6.76 8.47
C GLY A 57 9.94 6.69 6.98
N THR A 58 10.88 7.19 6.18
CA THR A 58 10.77 7.19 4.72
C THR A 58 12.11 6.86 4.08
N ALA A 59 12.08 6.30 2.88
CA ALA A 59 13.28 6.09 2.10
C ALA A 59 12.98 6.08 0.60
N LYS A 60 13.99 6.37 -0.22
CA LYS A 60 13.93 6.23 -1.67
C LYS A 60 15.14 5.44 -2.17
N LYS A 61 14.94 4.60 -3.17
CA LYS A 61 16.01 3.85 -3.83
C LYS A 61 15.77 3.82 -5.34
N PHE A 62 16.83 4.11 -6.09
CA PHE A 62 16.91 3.83 -7.51
C PHE A 62 17.81 2.63 -7.70
N PHE A 63 17.40 1.68 -8.54
CA PHE A 63 18.16 0.47 -8.79
C PHE A 63 18.07 0.07 -10.25
N ARG A 64 19.10 -0.67 -10.67
CA ARG A 64 19.25 -1.19 -12.03
C ARG A 64 19.26 -2.70 -12.01
N TYR A 65 18.70 -3.27 -13.05
CA TYR A 65 18.71 -4.70 -13.29
C TYR A 65 19.09 -4.97 -14.74
N SER A 66 19.65 -6.16 -14.92
CA SER A 66 19.93 -6.75 -16.22
C SER A 66 19.12 -8.02 -16.37
N GLN A 67 18.48 -8.19 -17.52
CA GLN A 67 17.83 -9.45 -17.89
C GLN A 67 18.27 -9.86 -19.29
N GLN A 68 18.43 -11.16 -19.50
CA GLN A 68 18.89 -11.72 -20.76
C GLN A 68 17.91 -12.79 -21.23
N PHE A 69 17.49 -12.70 -22.48
CA PHE A 69 16.46 -13.55 -23.07
C PHE A 69 17.00 -14.27 -24.29
N PRO A 70 16.83 -15.60 -24.37
CA PRO A 70 17.18 -16.33 -25.58
C PRO A 70 16.28 -15.90 -26.74
N THR A 71 16.83 -15.88 -27.95
CA THR A 71 16.07 -15.73 -29.19
C THR A 71 15.78 -17.10 -29.79
N VAL A 72 14.84 -17.16 -30.74
CA VAL A 72 14.47 -18.42 -31.42
C VAL A 72 15.68 -18.99 -32.17
N GLU A 73 15.87 -20.32 -32.11
CA GLU A 73 17.09 -21.03 -32.54
C GLU A 73 17.55 -20.74 -33.99
N ASP A 74 16.62 -20.48 -34.91
CA ASP A 74 16.95 -20.25 -36.33
C ASP A 74 17.10 -18.76 -36.71
N GLY A 75 16.88 -17.84 -35.77
CA GLY A 75 16.73 -16.41 -36.03
C GLY A 75 17.58 -15.55 -35.12
N ASN A 76 18.92 -15.69 -35.18
CA ASN A 76 19.81 -14.80 -34.44
C ASN A 76 19.50 -13.33 -34.75
N PRO A 77 19.22 -12.52 -33.72
CA PRO A 77 18.88 -11.12 -33.89
C PRO A 77 20.06 -10.40 -34.53
N THR A 78 19.75 -9.54 -35.50
CA THR A 78 20.73 -8.72 -36.21
C THR A 78 20.72 -7.28 -35.71
N GLN A 79 19.54 -6.77 -35.31
CA GLN A 79 19.38 -5.39 -34.86
C GLN A 79 18.21 -5.27 -33.88
N ILE A 80 18.38 -4.44 -32.84
CA ILE A 80 17.28 -4.02 -31.97
C ILE A 80 16.55 -2.84 -32.62
N LEU A 81 15.25 -2.97 -32.78
CA LEU A 81 14.38 -1.95 -33.40
C LEU A 81 13.72 -1.04 -32.36
N GLY A 82 13.47 -1.59 -31.17
CA GLY A 82 12.94 -0.82 -30.05
C GLY A 82 12.70 -1.68 -28.83
N THR A 83 12.69 -1.02 -27.67
CA THR A 83 12.38 -1.63 -26.39
C THR A 83 11.33 -0.77 -25.69
N SER A 84 10.30 -1.40 -25.14
CA SER A 84 9.32 -0.73 -24.28
C SER A 84 9.09 -1.55 -23.02
N ILE A 85 8.71 -0.86 -21.95
CA ILE A 85 8.34 -1.49 -20.68
C ILE A 85 6.90 -1.11 -20.37
N THR A 86 6.09 -2.09 -20.01
CA THR A 86 4.66 -1.93 -19.74
C THR A 86 4.21 -2.67 -18.49
N GLN A 87 2.99 -2.38 -18.04
CA GLN A 87 2.28 -3.15 -17.01
C GLN A 87 3.00 -3.30 -15.67
N MET A 88 3.72 -2.26 -15.22
CA MET A 88 4.33 -2.23 -13.90
C MET A 88 3.27 -2.34 -12.80
N ARG A 89 3.45 -3.30 -11.88
CA ARG A 89 2.63 -3.49 -10.68
C ARG A 89 3.53 -3.78 -9.49
N LEU A 90 3.29 -3.09 -8.38
CA LEU A 90 3.86 -3.44 -7.08
C LEU A 90 3.00 -4.49 -6.40
N LYS A 91 3.65 -5.38 -5.65
CA LYS A 91 2.99 -6.19 -4.63
C LYS A 91 2.91 -5.38 -3.33
N GLU A 92 2.11 -5.87 -2.38
CA GLU A 92 2.05 -5.28 -1.05
C GLU A 92 3.45 -5.27 -0.42
N PRO A 93 3.94 -4.11 0.05
CA PRO A 93 5.24 -4.04 0.71
C PRO A 93 5.20 -4.77 2.06
N GLN A 94 6.36 -5.27 2.48
CA GLN A 94 6.50 -5.95 3.77
C GLN A 94 7.56 -5.25 4.60
N ILE A 95 7.29 -5.08 5.89
CA ILE A 95 8.29 -4.61 6.83
C ILE A 95 9.36 -5.70 6.98
N ASP A 96 10.62 -5.30 6.85
CA ASP A 96 11.78 -6.15 7.00
C ASP A 96 12.63 -5.57 8.14
N ALA A 97 12.44 -6.07 9.35
CA ALA A 97 13.07 -5.54 10.55
C ALA A 97 14.00 -6.59 11.17
N GLU A 98 15.24 -6.21 11.44
CA GLU A 98 16.25 -7.05 12.11
C GLU A 98 16.92 -6.23 13.23
N GLY A 99 16.51 -6.50 14.48
CA GLY A 99 16.91 -5.69 15.62
C GLY A 99 16.43 -4.23 15.46
N ASP A 100 17.36 -3.29 15.57
CA ASP A 100 17.08 -1.85 15.41
C ASP A 100 17.08 -1.39 13.94
N LYS A 101 17.42 -2.28 12.99
CA LYS A 101 17.43 -1.95 11.56
C LYS A 101 16.06 -2.20 10.97
N ILE A 102 15.53 -1.20 10.29
CA ILE A 102 14.23 -1.26 9.63
C ILE A 102 14.43 -1.05 8.14
N GLY A 103 13.83 -1.94 7.37
CA GLY A 103 13.71 -1.84 5.93
C GLY A 103 12.29 -2.17 5.48
N VAL A 104 12.02 -1.86 4.22
CA VAL A 104 10.79 -2.25 3.54
C VAL A 104 11.18 -3.13 2.35
N ARG A 105 10.69 -4.37 2.34
CA ARG A 105 10.79 -5.28 1.19
C ARG A 105 9.75 -4.86 0.16
N VAL A 106 10.23 -4.41 -1.00
CA VAL A 106 9.41 -4.02 -2.15
C VAL A 106 9.63 -5.03 -3.25
N SER A 107 8.54 -5.60 -3.75
CA SER A 107 8.58 -6.49 -4.90
C SER A 107 7.50 -6.13 -5.91
N GLY A 108 7.70 -6.54 -7.16
CA GLY A 108 6.77 -6.23 -8.23
C GLY A 108 7.04 -7.03 -9.48
N ILE A 109 6.28 -6.67 -10.52
CA ILE A 109 6.37 -7.26 -11.84
C ILE A 109 6.12 -6.18 -12.88
N PHE A 110 6.79 -6.28 -14.02
CA PHE A 110 6.48 -5.53 -15.22
C PHE A 110 6.79 -6.37 -16.46
N GLU A 111 6.39 -5.93 -17.64
CA GLU A 111 6.63 -6.62 -18.90
C GLU A 111 7.59 -5.82 -19.77
N ALA A 112 8.65 -6.46 -20.25
CA ALA A 112 9.55 -5.92 -21.26
C ALA A 112 9.16 -6.45 -22.64
N HIS A 113 9.03 -5.54 -23.60
CA HIS A 113 8.75 -5.82 -25.00
C HIS A 113 9.94 -5.37 -25.84
N VAL A 114 10.55 -6.29 -26.58
CA VAL A 114 11.69 -5.98 -27.48
C VAL A 114 11.36 -6.37 -28.90
N TRP A 115 11.32 -5.38 -29.78
CA TRP A 115 11.26 -5.60 -31.22
C TRP A 115 12.67 -5.70 -31.77
N TYR A 116 12.91 -6.75 -32.54
CA TYR A 116 14.20 -6.99 -33.15
C TYR A 116 14.04 -7.47 -34.59
N ALA A 117 15.04 -7.18 -35.42
CA ALA A 117 15.15 -7.72 -36.76
C ALA A 117 16.11 -8.91 -36.76
N TYR A 118 15.85 -9.87 -37.64
CA TYR A 118 16.69 -11.05 -37.87
C TYR A 118 16.79 -11.33 -39.37
N ASN A 119 17.53 -12.38 -39.76
CA ASN A 119 17.73 -12.75 -41.17
C ASN A 119 18.26 -11.58 -42.03
N GLY A 120 19.27 -10.87 -41.50
CA GLY A 120 19.86 -9.72 -42.18
C GLY A 120 18.90 -8.53 -42.35
N GLY A 121 17.93 -8.38 -41.44
CA GLY A 121 16.98 -7.27 -41.45
C GLY A 121 15.72 -7.50 -42.30
N LYS A 122 15.53 -8.70 -42.86
CA LYS A 122 14.38 -9.01 -43.73
C LYS A 122 13.11 -9.38 -42.97
N SER A 123 13.26 -9.78 -41.72
CA SER A 123 12.16 -10.22 -40.86
C SER A 123 12.29 -9.58 -39.48
N THR A 124 11.16 -9.43 -38.79
CA THR A 124 11.10 -8.85 -37.44
C THR A 124 10.31 -9.75 -36.51
N ASP A 125 10.66 -9.74 -35.23
CA ASP A 125 9.93 -10.47 -34.21
C ASP A 125 9.93 -9.68 -32.88
N LEU A 126 9.14 -10.15 -31.92
CA LEU A 126 8.87 -9.48 -30.66
C LEU A 126 8.98 -10.44 -29.47
N ILE A 127 9.96 -10.19 -28.60
CA ILE A 127 10.03 -10.82 -27.28
C ILE A 127 9.11 -10.08 -26.32
N ARG A 128 8.28 -10.82 -25.59
CA ARG A 128 7.52 -10.31 -24.44
C ARG A 128 7.89 -11.12 -23.22
N GLN A 129 8.48 -10.46 -22.22
CA GLN A 129 8.91 -11.13 -21.01
C GLN A 129 8.43 -10.41 -19.75
N ALA A 130 7.78 -11.17 -18.87
CA ALA A 130 7.47 -10.72 -17.53
C ALA A 130 8.74 -10.79 -16.67
N ILE A 131 9.07 -9.68 -16.01
CA ILE A 131 10.25 -9.52 -15.16
C ILE A 131 9.80 -9.23 -13.74
N HIS A 132 10.27 -10.04 -12.81
CA HIS A 132 10.06 -9.87 -11.38
C HIS A 132 11.26 -9.17 -10.76
N PHE A 133 11.00 -8.33 -9.77
CA PHE A 133 12.05 -7.71 -8.97
C PHE A 133 11.68 -7.75 -7.49
N GLU A 134 12.71 -7.73 -6.64
CA GLU A 134 12.58 -7.65 -5.20
C GLU A 134 13.80 -6.91 -4.62
N GLU A 135 13.55 -5.93 -3.77
CA GLU A 135 14.57 -5.15 -3.08
C GLU A 135 14.19 -4.93 -1.63
N ILE A 136 15.18 -4.92 -0.74
CA ILE A 136 15.03 -4.40 0.62
C ILE A 136 15.55 -2.96 0.61
N ILE A 137 14.70 -2.04 1.07
CA ILE A 137 15.00 -0.61 1.13
C ILE A 137 15.20 -0.23 2.59
N PRO A 138 16.44 0.04 3.02
CA PRO A 138 16.71 0.43 4.39
C PRO A 138 16.16 1.83 4.67
N VAL A 139 15.49 1.97 5.81
CA VAL A 139 14.90 3.22 6.28
C VAL A 139 15.78 3.75 7.42
N ASN A 140 16.76 4.56 7.05
CA ASN A 140 17.73 5.12 8.00
C ASN A 140 17.21 6.39 8.70
N GLU A 141 16.28 7.11 8.05
CA GLU A 141 15.59 8.26 8.62
C GLU A 141 14.33 7.74 9.31
N TYR A 142 14.45 7.49 10.62
CA TYR A 142 13.42 6.88 11.45
C TYR A 142 13.24 7.70 12.73
N ASP A 143 12.00 8.02 13.09
CA ASP A 143 11.68 8.70 14.34
C ASP A 143 11.94 7.77 15.53
N GLY A 144 12.84 8.16 16.43
CA GLY A 144 13.15 7.35 17.62
C GLY A 144 11.99 7.21 18.61
N GLN A 145 10.90 7.99 18.47
CA GLN A 145 9.76 8.01 19.39
C GLN A 145 8.58 7.14 18.95
N ILE A 146 8.86 6.07 18.20
CA ILE A 146 7.82 5.14 17.74
C ILE A 146 7.59 4.06 18.79
N LEU A 147 6.33 3.83 19.12
CA LEU A 147 5.89 2.81 20.06
C LEU A 147 5.87 1.42 19.41
N SER A 148 5.40 1.36 18.16
CA SER A 148 5.29 0.14 17.40
C SER A 148 5.28 0.44 15.90
N ILE A 149 5.88 -0.43 15.09
CA ILE A 149 5.71 -0.40 13.64
C ILE A 149 4.47 -1.22 13.31
N THR A 150 3.59 -0.67 12.49
CA THR A 150 2.29 -1.30 12.19
C THR A 150 2.12 -1.67 10.73
N ASP A 151 2.70 -0.89 9.81
CA ASP A 151 2.46 -1.05 8.38
C ASP A 151 3.59 -0.42 7.55
N ALA A 152 3.61 -0.71 6.25
CA ALA A 152 4.49 -0.04 5.29
C ALA A 152 3.73 0.30 4.02
N LYS A 153 4.18 1.34 3.31
CA LYS A 153 3.66 1.70 1.99
C LYS A 153 4.81 1.83 1.02
N ALA A 154 4.53 1.57 -0.26
CA ALA A 154 5.49 1.73 -1.33
C ALA A 154 4.83 2.40 -2.54
N ALA A 155 5.57 3.28 -3.19
CA ALA A 155 5.17 3.96 -4.40
C ALA A 155 6.29 3.95 -5.43
N VAL A 156 5.92 3.85 -6.71
CA VAL A 156 6.87 4.02 -7.82
C VAL A 156 7.10 5.51 -8.02
N ILE A 157 8.35 5.97 -7.89
CA ILE A 157 8.74 7.37 -8.13
C ILE A 157 9.42 7.54 -9.49
N LYS A 158 9.97 6.46 -10.04
CA LYS A 158 10.42 6.38 -11.43
C LYS A 158 9.96 5.04 -11.99
N PRO A 159 9.05 5.01 -12.98
CA PRO A 159 8.65 3.77 -13.62
C PRO A 159 9.87 3.09 -14.26
N PRO A 160 9.86 1.77 -14.44
CA PRO A 160 10.96 1.07 -15.09
C PRO A 160 11.16 1.60 -16.51
N LEU A 161 12.39 2.04 -16.79
CA LEU A 161 12.81 2.55 -18.09
C LEU A 161 14.01 1.75 -18.57
N ALA A 162 13.94 1.26 -19.81
CA ALA A 162 15.09 0.66 -20.49
C ALA A 162 16.19 1.72 -20.62
N GLN A 163 17.40 1.37 -20.19
CA GLN A 163 18.61 2.18 -20.32
C GLN A 163 19.43 1.73 -21.53
N ASP A 164 19.53 0.42 -21.72
CA ASP A 164 20.23 -0.17 -22.85
C ASP A 164 19.57 -1.49 -23.27
N THR A 165 19.68 -1.84 -24.54
CA THR A 165 19.23 -3.12 -25.08
C THR A 165 20.18 -3.56 -26.18
N VAL A 166 20.85 -4.68 -25.95
CA VAL A 166 21.94 -5.15 -26.81
C VAL A 166 21.76 -6.61 -27.19
N ILE A 167 22.23 -6.95 -28.38
CA ILE A 167 22.42 -8.33 -28.81
C ILE A 167 23.77 -8.78 -28.27
N THR A 168 23.78 -9.86 -27.50
CA THR A 168 25.00 -10.42 -26.92
C THR A 168 25.73 -11.29 -27.96
N LYS A 169 26.96 -11.70 -27.63
CA LYS A 169 27.79 -12.52 -28.53
C LYS A 169 27.21 -13.92 -28.79
N ASP A 170 26.45 -14.45 -27.84
CA ASP A 170 25.73 -15.72 -27.93
C ASP A 170 24.38 -15.60 -28.66
N GLY A 171 24.03 -14.42 -29.18
CA GLY A 171 22.80 -14.20 -29.96
C GLY A 171 21.57 -13.93 -29.11
N SER A 172 21.67 -13.92 -27.78
CA SER A 172 20.56 -13.53 -26.91
C SER A 172 20.43 -11.99 -26.82
N ILE A 173 19.31 -11.53 -26.28
CA ILE A 173 19.05 -10.10 -26.08
C ILE A 173 19.16 -9.79 -24.59
N LYS A 174 20.04 -8.85 -24.25
CA LYS A 174 20.17 -8.31 -22.89
C LYS A 174 19.54 -6.94 -22.81
N ILE A 175 18.71 -6.71 -21.79
CA ILE A 175 18.12 -5.41 -21.45
C ILE A 175 18.61 -4.97 -20.08
N ASP A 176 19.06 -3.72 -20.00
CA ASP A 176 19.33 -3.04 -18.74
C ASP A 176 18.21 -2.02 -18.49
N PHE A 177 17.59 -2.06 -17.31
CA PHE A 177 16.53 -1.14 -16.92
C PHE A 177 16.78 -0.51 -15.57
N GLU A 178 16.26 0.69 -15.38
CA GLU A 178 16.33 1.44 -14.13
C GLU A 178 14.92 1.80 -13.66
N LEU A 179 14.65 1.61 -12.37
CA LEU A 179 13.44 2.08 -11.71
C LEU A 179 13.76 2.71 -10.36
N GLY A 180 12.81 3.47 -9.83
CA GLY A 180 12.91 4.09 -8.54
C GLY A 180 11.63 3.90 -7.74
N VAL A 181 11.79 3.59 -6.47
CA VAL A 181 10.66 3.47 -5.54
C VAL A 181 10.91 4.28 -4.27
N TYR A 182 9.83 4.68 -3.64
CA TYR A 182 9.77 5.36 -2.36
C TYR A 182 8.94 4.52 -1.40
N VAL A 183 9.37 4.45 -0.14
CA VAL A 183 8.72 3.67 0.90
C VAL A 183 8.44 4.53 2.13
N GLU A 184 7.36 4.20 2.81
CA GLU A 184 6.96 4.77 4.09
C GLU A 184 6.81 3.65 5.10
N VAL A 185 7.29 3.88 6.32
CA VAL A 185 7.04 3.02 7.47
C VAL A 185 6.01 3.73 8.33
N VAL A 186 4.91 3.04 8.62
CA VAL A 186 3.80 3.55 9.42
C VAL A 186 3.84 2.91 10.79
N GLY A 187 3.93 3.73 11.83
CA GLY A 187 3.97 3.29 13.21
C GLY A 187 3.02 4.07 14.10
N GLU A 188 2.87 3.60 15.33
CA GLU A 188 2.23 4.35 16.40
C GLU A 188 3.25 5.28 17.05
N THR A 189 2.91 6.56 17.14
CA THR A 189 3.74 7.59 17.77
C THR A 189 2.92 8.45 18.73
N LYS A 190 3.61 9.23 19.56
CA LYS A 190 3.01 10.15 20.51
C LYS A 190 3.16 11.59 20.04
N VAL A 191 2.06 12.34 20.13
CA VAL A 191 2.06 13.79 19.96
C VAL A 191 1.69 14.44 21.28
N LEU A 192 2.51 15.36 21.76
CA LEU A 192 2.20 16.15 22.95
C LEU A 192 1.48 17.43 22.53
N VAL A 193 0.28 17.65 23.05
CA VAL A 193 -0.53 18.84 22.76
C VAL A 193 -0.67 19.70 23.99
N LYS A 194 -0.36 20.99 23.89
CA LYS A 194 -0.59 21.96 24.96
C LYS A 194 -2.08 22.25 25.07
N VAL A 195 -2.64 22.09 26.26
CA VAL A 195 -3.99 22.53 26.60
C VAL A 195 -3.88 23.97 27.05
N VAL A 196 -4.48 24.88 26.29
CA VAL A 196 -4.53 26.31 26.61
C VAL A 196 -5.91 26.60 27.18
N SER A 197 -5.97 27.34 28.29
CA SER A 197 -7.25 27.81 28.80
C SER A 197 -7.70 29.04 27.98
N PRO A 198 -9.00 29.32 27.85
CA PRO A 198 -9.48 30.52 27.15
C PRO A 198 -8.94 31.83 27.74
N GLU A 199 -8.41 31.81 28.96
CA GLU A 199 -7.84 32.97 29.65
C GLU A 199 -6.38 33.27 29.22
N ASP A 200 -5.73 32.33 28.52
CA ASP A 200 -4.33 32.40 28.09
C ASP A 200 -4.15 32.69 26.58
N VAL A 201 -5.24 32.93 25.83
CA VAL A 201 -5.24 33.19 24.37
C VAL A 201 -5.49 34.65 24.05
#